data_AF-A0A8S9FU01-F1
#
_entry.id   AF-A0A8S9FU01-F1
#
_cell.length_a   1.000
_cell.length_b   1.000
_cell.length_c   1.000
_cell.angle_alpha   90.00
_cell.angle_beta   90.00
_cell.angle_gamma   90.00
#
_symmetry.space_group_name_H-M   'P 1'
#
loop_
_entity.id
_entity.type
_entity.pdbx_description
1 polymer ?
#
loop_
_entity_poly.entity_id
_entity_poly.type
_entity_poly.pdbx_seq_one_letter_code
_entity_poly.pdbx_strand_id
1 'polypeptide(L)'
;MGRLPLTLCLTFLVMATVTFGMPPKKAVDVPFGRNYFPTWAFDHIKYLNGGSEVHLILDKHWLSPSKDYHSYSVLWNMYQIVFFVDDVPIRVFKNSKDIGVKFPFNQPMKIYSSLWNADDWATRGGLEKTNWAKAPFVASYRGFHVDGCEASVNAKFCETQGKRWWDQKEFQDLDAQQYKRLKWVRTRYTIYNYCTDRVRFPVPPPECRRDRDI
;
A
#
# COMPACT_ATOMS: atom_id res chain seq x y z
N MET A 1 -74.56 -2.69 6.00
CA MET A 1 -73.84 -1.50 6.53
C MET A 1 -72.93 -1.97 7.65
N GLY A 2 -71.65 -1.65 7.80
CA GLY A 2 -70.66 -0.93 6.98
C GLY A 2 -69.30 -1.12 7.70
N ARG A 3 -68.20 -1.39 7.00
CA ARG A 3 -66.99 -2.01 7.60
C ARG A 3 -66.17 -1.05 8.49
N LEU A 4 -65.54 -1.59 9.54
CA LEU A 4 -64.44 -0.92 10.27
C LEU A 4 -63.25 -0.65 9.33
N PRO A 5 -62.58 0.51 9.43
CA PRO A 5 -61.25 0.71 8.86
C PRO A 5 -60.18 0.17 9.81
N LEU A 6 -59.32 -0.72 9.29
CA LEU A 6 -58.14 -1.22 9.99
C LEU A 6 -56.99 -0.21 9.81
N THR A 7 -56.59 0.48 10.88
CA THR A 7 -55.52 1.50 10.82
C THR A 7 -54.15 0.84 10.62
N LEU A 8 -53.74 0.68 9.37
CA LEU A 8 -52.45 0.07 9.00
C LEU A 8 -51.30 1.07 9.22
N CYS A 9 -50.69 1.03 10.41
CA CYS A 9 -49.54 1.87 10.75
C CYS A 9 -48.28 1.36 10.05
N LEU A 10 -47.99 1.88 8.85
CA LEU A 10 -46.87 1.44 8.02
C LEU A 10 -45.54 2.08 8.50
N THR A 11 -44.93 1.51 9.53
CA THR A 11 -43.60 1.94 10.00
C THR A 11 -42.52 1.54 8.97
N PHE A 12 -42.14 2.48 8.10
CA PHE A 12 -40.98 2.34 7.21
C PHE A 12 -39.69 2.34 8.04
N LEU A 13 -39.28 1.15 8.48
CA LEU A 13 -37.98 0.96 9.13
C LEU A 13 -36.88 1.04 8.06
N VAL A 14 -36.37 2.25 7.82
CA VAL A 14 -35.21 2.46 6.95
C VAL A 14 -33.98 1.88 7.64
N MET A 15 -33.73 0.60 7.41
CA MET A 15 -32.49 -0.07 7.76
C MET A 15 -31.37 0.52 6.90
N ALA A 16 -30.78 1.62 7.38
CA ALA A 16 -29.53 2.14 6.87
C ALA A 16 -28.45 1.10 7.14
N THR A 17 -28.24 0.19 6.18
CA THR A 17 -27.14 -0.76 6.19
C THR A 17 -25.84 0.01 6.07
N VAL A 18 -25.27 0.39 7.24
CA VAL A 18 -23.90 0.88 7.32
C VAL A 18 -22.98 -0.29 6.99
N THR A 19 -22.76 -0.51 5.69
CA THR A 19 -21.72 -1.38 5.18
C THR A 19 -20.38 -0.73 5.52
N PHE A 20 -19.89 -1.03 6.72
CA PHE A 20 -18.49 -0.77 7.05
C PHE A 20 -17.63 -1.52 6.02
N GLY A 21 -16.77 -0.79 5.31
CA GLY A 21 -15.77 -1.42 4.46
C GLY A 21 -14.96 -2.37 5.33
N MET A 22 -14.87 -3.64 4.95
CA MET A 22 -14.04 -4.57 5.68
C MET A 22 -12.59 -4.07 5.60
N PRO A 23 -11.88 -3.89 6.73
CA PRO A 23 -10.47 -3.58 6.66
C PRO A 23 -9.76 -4.69 5.88
N PRO A 24 -8.67 -4.39 5.14
CA PRO A 24 -7.87 -5.42 4.50
C PRO A 24 -7.48 -6.47 5.55
N LYS A 25 -7.36 -7.74 5.11
CA LYS A 25 -6.94 -8.81 6.02
C LYS A 25 -5.66 -8.39 6.73
N LYS A 26 -5.65 -8.47 8.05
CA LYS A 26 -4.43 -8.20 8.83
C LYS A 26 -3.31 -9.13 8.35
N ALA A 27 -2.16 -8.53 8.10
CA ALA A 27 -0.94 -9.27 7.83
C ALA A 27 -0.70 -10.30 8.94
N VAL A 28 -0.45 -11.55 8.53
CA VAL A 28 -0.02 -12.62 9.43
C VAL A 28 1.49 -12.68 9.39
N ASP A 29 2.12 -12.51 10.53
CA ASP A 29 3.57 -12.58 10.69
C ASP A 29 4.09 -13.98 10.32
N VAL A 30 5.10 -14.03 9.45
CA VAL A 30 5.77 -15.25 9.01
C VAL A 30 7.29 -15.06 8.99
N PRO A 31 8.10 -16.12 9.10
CA PRO A 31 9.54 -16.01 8.90
C PRO A 31 9.89 -15.54 7.49
N PHE A 32 10.92 -14.70 7.36
CA PHE A 32 11.41 -14.13 6.08
C PHE A 32 11.53 -15.18 4.99
N GLY A 33 12.21 -16.30 5.29
CA GLY A 33 12.47 -17.40 4.36
C GLY A 33 11.24 -18.14 3.83
N ARG A 34 10.03 -17.83 4.32
CA ARG A 34 8.78 -18.36 3.77
C ARG A 34 8.39 -17.70 2.45
N ASN A 35 8.61 -16.38 2.34
CA ASN A 35 8.12 -15.55 1.23
C ASN A 35 9.24 -14.78 0.51
N TYR A 36 10.41 -14.63 1.14
CA TYR A 36 11.53 -13.84 0.65
C TYR A 36 12.83 -14.65 0.68
N PHE A 37 13.73 -14.35 -0.24
CA PHE A 37 15.08 -14.90 -0.30
C PHE A 37 16.07 -13.78 -0.67
N PRO A 38 17.31 -13.79 -0.17
CA PRO A 38 18.30 -12.80 -0.57
C PRO A 38 18.73 -13.00 -2.02
N THR A 39 18.83 -11.91 -2.77
CA THR A 39 19.34 -11.92 -4.15
C THR A 39 20.82 -11.53 -4.24
N TRP A 40 21.35 -10.80 -3.26
CA TRP A 40 22.76 -10.36 -3.15
C TRP A 40 23.05 -9.90 -1.70
N ALA A 41 24.32 -9.60 -1.39
CA ALA A 41 24.80 -9.12 -0.07
C ALA A 41 24.34 -9.97 1.14
N PHE A 42 24.54 -11.29 1.06
CA PHE A 42 24.10 -12.25 2.09
C PHE A 42 24.70 -11.97 3.48
N ASP A 43 25.93 -11.45 3.54
CA ASP A 43 26.68 -11.09 4.75
C ASP A 43 26.22 -9.77 5.39
N HIS A 44 25.43 -8.97 4.68
CA HIS A 44 24.79 -7.74 5.15
C HIS A 44 23.36 -7.96 5.70
N ILE A 45 22.92 -9.22 5.78
CA ILE A 45 21.58 -9.61 6.25
C ILE A 45 21.69 -10.40 7.55
N LYS A 46 21.14 -9.86 8.63
CA LYS A 46 21.13 -10.52 9.93
C LYS A 46 19.73 -11.00 10.28
N TYR A 47 19.57 -12.32 10.41
CA TYR A 47 18.34 -12.96 10.86
C TYR A 47 18.25 -12.94 12.38
N LEU A 48 17.05 -12.64 12.88
CA LEU A 48 16.73 -12.54 14.30
C LEU A 48 15.45 -13.32 14.58
N ASN A 49 15.29 -13.80 15.82
CA ASN A 49 14.07 -14.47 16.29
C ASN A 49 13.57 -15.58 15.34
N GLY A 50 14.47 -16.50 14.95
CA GLY A 50 14.15 -17.58 14.01
C GLY A 50 13.83 -17.13 12.58
N GLY A 51 14.21 -15.90 12.20
CA GLY A 51 13.89 -15.29 10.90
C GLY A 51 12.56 -14.54 10.86
N SER A 52 11.85 -14.40 11.99
CA SER A 52 10.68 -13.50 12.09
C SER A 52 11.03 -12.01 12.06
N GLU A 53 12.33 -11.69 12.24
CA GLU A 53 12.91 -10.37 12.06
C GLU A 53 14.20 -10.46 11.23
N VAL A 54 14.43 -9.45 10.40
CA VAL A 54 15.66 -9.31 9.60
C VAL A 54 16.16 -7.87 9.66
N HIS A 55 17.47 -7.69 9.87
CA HIS A 55 18.14 -6.41 9.69
C HIS A 55 18.92 -6.42 8.37
N LEU A 56 18.67 -5.42 7.52
CA LEU A 56 19.55 -5.05 6.41
C LEU A 56 20.53 -4.01 6.95
N ILE A 57 21.83 -4.24 6.73
CA ILE A 57 22.90 -3.43 7.30
C ILE A 57 23.79 -2.93 6.16
N LEU A 58 24.00 -1.63 6.00
CA LEU A 58 24.77 -1.09 4.87
C LEU A 58 26.29 -1.34 5.01
N ASP A 59 26.77 -1.52 6.23
CA ASP A 59 28.19 -1.63 6.59
C ASP A 59 28.38 -2.41 7.90
N LYS A 60 29.50 -3.11 8.02
CA LYS A 60 29.74 -4.05 9.11
C LYS A 60 30.18 -3.31 10.38
N HIS A 61 29.27 -3.09 11.34
CA HIS A 61 29.46 -3.05 12.82
C HIS A 61 28.07 -2.95 13.52
N TRP A 62 27.95 -2.50 14.79
CA TRP A 62 26.83 -2.83 15.70
C TRP A 62 26.66 -1.75 16.79
N LEU A 63 25.48 -1.30 17.28
CA LEU A 63 24.06 -1.41 16.85
C LEU A 63 23.20 -0.44 17.70
N SER A 64 22.28 0.35 17.11
CA SER A 64 21.11 0.93 17.82
C SER A 64 20.02 1.43 16.84
N PRO A 65 18.87 0.74 16.70
CA PRO A 65 17.78 1.15 15.82
C PRO A 65 16.70 2.00 16.52
N SER A 66 15.87 2.66 15.70
CA SER A 66 14.79 3.58 16.11
C SER A 66 13.63 2.93 16.89
N LYS A 67 12.82 3.77 17.53
CA LYS A 67 11.94 3.42 18.68
C LYS A 67 10.96 2.26 18.46
N ASP A 68 10.24 2.20 17.34
CA ASP A 68 9.14 1.23 17.12
C ASP A 68 8.98 0.83 15.64
N TYR A 69 8.22 -0.25 15.40
CA TYR A 69 7.85 -0.75 14.07
C TYR A 69 6.48 -0.22 13.60
N HIS A 70 6.34 -0.02 12.29
CA HIS A 70 5.07 0.29 11.61
C HIS A 70 4.84 -0.65 10.42
N SER A 71 3.58 -0.82 10.04
CA SER A 71 3.18 -1.58 8.85
C SER A 71 3.26 -0.72 7.59
N TYR A 72 3.78 -1.27 6.50
CA TYR A 72 3.78 -0.66 5.17
C TYR A 72 3.23 -1.69 4.19
N SER A 73 2.05 -1.41 3.63
CA SER A 73 1.27 -2.41 2.90
C SER A 73 0.81 -1.90 1.53
N VAL A 74 0.71 -2.80 0.56
CA VAL A 74 0.17 -2.52 -0.78
C VAL A 74 -0.99 -3.46 -1.06
N LEU A 75 -2.17 -2.90 -1.33
CA LEU A 75 -3.29 -3.62 -1.93
C LEU A 75 -3.25 -3.37 -3.44
N TRP A 76 -3.14 -4.41 -4.26
CA TRP A 76 -3.18 -4.31 -5.72
C TRP A 76 -4.18 -5.31 -6.28
N ASN A 77 -5.19 -4.80 -6.96
CA ASN A 77 -6.22 -5.58 -7.66
C ASN A 77 -6.51 -4.96 -9.05
N MET A 78 -7.51 -5.50 -9.75
CA MET A 78 -7.88 -5.01 -11.09
C MET A 78 -8.48 -3.59 -11.13
N TYR A 79 -8.81 -2.99 -9.98
CA TYR A 79 -9.49 -1.71 -9.88
C TYR A 79 -8.55 -0.59 -9.40
N GLN A 80 -7.59 -0.92 -8.54
CA GLN A 80 -6.73 0.05 -7.86
C GLN A 80 -5.45 -0.56 -7.30
N ILE A 81 -4.46 0.31 -7.10
CA ILE A 81 -3.33 0.11 -6.19
C ILE A 81 -3.54 1.06 -5.01
N VAL A 82 -3.44 0.58 -3.78
CA VAL A 82 -3.52 1.41 -2.57
C VAL A 82 -2.30 1.16 -1.71
N PHE A 83 -1.64 2.25 -1.31
CA PHE A 83 -0.49 2.25 -0.41
C PHE A 83 -0.96 2.66 0.99
N PHE A 84 -0.61 1.86 1.99
CA PHE A 84 -0.96 2.08 3.39
C PHE A 84 0.29 2.23 4.25
N VAL A 85 0.18 3.10 5.26
CA VAL A 85 1.00 3.08 6.48
C VAL A 85 0.07 2.70 7.62
N ASP A 86 0.38 1.62 8.33
CA ASP A 86 -0.55 0.94 9.24
C ASP A 86 -1.90 0.69 8.53
N ASP A 87 -3.02 1.17 9.09
CA ASP A 87 -4.37 1.11 8.48
C ASP A 87 -4.77 2.42 7.77
N VAL A 88 -3.82 3.28 7.42
CA VAL A 88 -4.05 4.62 6.83
C VAL A 88 -3.66 4.61 5.34
N PRO A 89 -4.61 4.78 4.41
CA PRO A 89 -4.28 4.93 2.99
C PRO A 89 -3.58 6.27 2.77
N ILE A 90 -2.33 6.22 2.27
CA ILE A 90 -1.52 7.40 1.96
C ILE A 90 -1.55 7.77 0.47
N ARG A 91 -1.87 6.82 -0.40
CA ARG A 91 -2.08 7.03 -1.85
C ARG A 91 -2.96 5.93 -2.43
N VAL A 92 -3.81 6.28 -3.39
CA VAL A 92 -4.47 5.35 -4.31
C VAL A 92 -4.04 5.69 -5.74
N PHE A 93 -4.00 4.69 -6.61
CA PHE A 93 -3.83 4.83 -8.05
C PHE A 93 -4.87 3.94 -8.75
N LYS A 94 -5.88 4.55 -9.39
CA LYS A 94 -6.99 3.84 -10.03
C LYS A 94 -6.59 3.26 -11.38
N ASN A 95 -7.17 2.12 -11.72
CA ASN A 95 -7.13 1.59 -13.08
C ASN A 95 -7.97 2.48 -14.02
N SER A 96 -7.33 3.54 -14.52
CA SER A 96 -7.93 4.59 -15.35
C SER A 96 -7.70 4.34 -16.86
N LYS A 97 -7.76 3.07 -17.28
CA LYS A 97 -7.52 2.65 -18.67
C LYS A 97 -8.52 3.26 -19.66
N ASP A 98 -9.75 3.51 -19.23
CA ASP A 98 -10.81 4.16 -20.00
C ASP A 98 -10.52 5.63 -20.34
N ILE A 99 -9.62 6.29 -19.61
CA ILE A 99 -9.05 7.61 -19.95
C ILE A 99 -7.59 7.53 -20.42
N GLY A 100 -7.18 6.37 -20.94
CA GLY A 100 -5.88 6.16 -21.57
C GLY A 100 -4.69 5.94 -20.63
N VAL A 101 -4.89 5.96 -19.32
CA VAL A 101 -3.80 5.77 -18.34
C VAL A 101 -3.44 4.28 -18.25
N LYS A 102 -2.14 3.96 -18.36
CA LYS A 102 -1.64 2.59 -18.21
C LYS A 102 -1.72 2.16 -16.74
N PHE A 103 -2.13 0.92 -16.51
CA PHE A 103 -2.20 0.28 -15.20
C PHE A 103 -1.46 -1.06 -15.25
N PRO A 104 -0.78 -1.52 -14.19
CA PRO A 104 -0.20 -2.86 -14.16
C PRO A 104 -1.31 -3.90 -13.96
N PHE A 105 -1.58 -4.75 -14.96
CA PHE A 105 -2.63 -5.78 -14.89
C PHE A 105 -2.24 -7.17 -15.46
N ASN A 106 -1.20 -7.26 -16.30
CA ASN A 106 -0.84 -8.49 -17.03
C ASN A 106 0.67 -8.81 -17.00
N GLN A 107 1.39 -8.24 -16.05
CA GLN A 107 2.82 -8.45 -15.82
C GLN A 107 3.00 -8.83 -14.34
N PRO A 108 3.23 -10.12 -14.03
CA PRO A 108 3.50 -10.58 -12.68
C PRO A 108 4.73 -9.85 -12.09
N MET A 109 4.62 -9.40 -10.84
CA MET A 109 5.67 -8.65 -10.16
C MET A 109 6.30 -9.47 -9.03
N LYS A 110 7.58 -9.22 -8.75
CA LYS A 110 8.26 -9.68 -7.53
C LYS A 110 8.35 -8.53 -6.53
N ILE A 111 8.29 -8.86 -5.24
CA ILE A 111 8.49 -7.89 -4.16
C ILE A 111 10.00 -7.83 -3.85
N TYR A 112 10.52 -6.62 -3.65
CA TYR A 112 11.91 -6.37 -3.31
C TYR A 112 11.98 -5.41 -2.11
N SER A 113 13.03 -5.55 -1.31
CA SER A 113 13.43 -4.59 -0.28
C SER A 113 14.95 -4.41 -0.36
N SER A 114 15.44 -3.20 -0.07
CA SER A 114 16.87 -2.88 -0.12
C SER A 114 17.19 -1.68 0.76
N LEU A 115 18.45 -1.60 1.19
CA LEU A 115 19.06 -0.43 1.83
C LEU A 115 20.33 -0.10 1.03
N TRP A 116 20.47 1.13 0.55
CA TRP A 116 21.57 1.55 -0.33
C TRP A 116 21.80 3.06 -0.26
N ASN A 117 22.98 3.52 -0.68
CA ASN A 117 23.33 4.94 -0.73
C ASN A 117 22.83 5.60 -2.02
N ALA A 118 22.12 6.72 -1.91
CA ALA A 118 21.53 7.49 -3.01
C ALA A 118 21.88 8.99 -2.94
N ASP A 119 23.11 9.29 -2.55
CA ASP A 119 23.69 10.63 -2.33
C ASP A 119 23.38 11.70 -3.39
N ASP A 120 23.19 11.31 -4.66
CA ASP A 120 23.00 12.26 -5.76
C ASP A 120 21.60 12.86 -5.85
N TRP A 121 20.63 12.34 -5.08
CA TRP A 121 19.26 12.85 -5.11
C TRP A 121 18.46 12.70 -3.81
N ALA A 122 18.80 11.75 -2.93
CA ALA A 122 17.92 11.35 -1.82
C ALA A 122 17.63 12.46 -0.80
N THR A 123 18.66 13.17 -0.33
CA THR A 123 18.51 14.19 0.73
C THR A 123 18.61 15.59 0.13
N ARG A 124 17.53 16.36 0.24
CA ARG A 124 17.40 17.74 -0.29
C ARG A 124 17.84 17.86 -1.77
N GLY A 125 17.49 16.88 -2.60
CA GLY A 125 17.87 16.86 -4.02
C GLY A 125 19.36 16.61 -4.27
N GLY A 126 20.05 15.93 -3.35
CA GLY A 126 21.47 15.56 -3.46
C GLY A 126 22.46 16.55 -2.84
N LEU A 127 21.96 17.60 -2.16
CA LEU A 127 22.79 18.60 -1.49
C LEU A 127 23.43 18.09 -0.19
N GLU A 128 22.79 17.15 0.50
CA GLU A 128 23.29 16.55 1.74
C GLU A 128 23.74 15.11 1.48
N LYS A 129 25.02 14.84 1.76
CA LYS A 129 25.68 13.56 1.50
C LYS A 129 25.76 12.70 2.76
N THR A 130 25.85 11.39 2.57
CA THR A 130 25.90 10.36 3.61
C THR A 130 27.14 10.55 4.48
N ASN A 131 26.93 10.84 5.76
CA ASN A 131 28.01 10.90 6.73
C ASN A 131 28.33 9.49 7.24
N TRP A 132 29.26 8.82 6.56
CA TRP A 132 29.72 7.47 6.87
C TRP A 132 30.36 7.31 8.27
N ALA A 133 30.70 8.39 8.97
CA ALA A 133 31.11 8.31 10.38
C ALA A 133 29.94 8.03 11.35
N LYS A 134 28.69 8.08 10.87
CA LYS A 134 27.48 7.70 11.63
C LYS A 134 27.03 6.26 11.41
N ALA A 135 27.81 5.49 10.65
CA ALA A 135 27.50 4.10 10.37
C ALA A 135 27.71 3.23 11.64
N PRO A 136 26.96 2.12 11.83
CA PRO A 136 26.22 1.41 10.80
C PRO A 136 24.82 1.93 10.50
N PHE A 137 24.45 1.92 9.22
CA PHE A 137 23.07 2.17 8.80
C PHE A 137 22.27 0.87 8.79
N VAL A 138 21.23 0.79 9.63
CA VAL A 138 20.42 -0.42 9.84
C VAL A 138 18.96 -0.15 9.51
N ALA A 139 18.37 -1.00 8.66
CA ALA A 139 16.94 -1.04 8.41
C ALA A 139 16.37 -2.39 8.89
N SER A 140 15.41 -2.35 9.80
CA SER A 140 14.85 -3.54 10.46
C SER A 140 13.45 -3.85 9.92
N TYR A 141 13.21 -5.12 9.57
CA TYR A 141 11.98 -5.60 8.94
C TYR A 141 11.41 -6.79 9.73
N ARG A 142 10.08 -6.89 9.77
CA ARG A 142 9.31 -7.97 10.39
C ARG A 142 8.05 -8.27 9.57
N GLY A 143 7.32 -9.32 9.96
CA GLY A 143 6.01 -9.70 9.43
C GLY A 143 6.05 -10.44 8.10
N PHE A 144 6.77 -9.91 7.09
CA PHE A 144 7.06 -10.59 5.82
C PHE A 144 5.82 -11.19 5.10
N HIS A 145 4.65 -10.59 5.31
CA HIS A 145 3.38 -11.11 4.83
C HIS A 145 3.21 -10.95 3.31
N VAL A 146 2.67 -11.98 2.67
CA VAL A 146 2.24 -11.99 1.26
C VAL A 146 0.96 -12.83 1.17
N ASP A 147 -0.15 -12.21 0.77
CA ASP A 147 -1.38 -12.88 0.32
C ASP A 147 -1.68 -12.33 -1.08
N GLY A 148 -1.39 -13.13 -2.10
CA GLY A 148 -1.43 -12.71 -3.50
C GLY A 148 -1.70 -13.88 -4.43
N CYS A 149 -1.94 -13.57 -5.71
CA CYS A 149 -2.06 -14.61 -6.74
C CYS A 149 -0.68 -14.93 -7.31
N GLU A 150 -0.13 -16.07 -6.90
CA GLU A 150 1.12 -16.58 -7.47
C GLU A 150 0.93 -16.84 -8.97
N ALA A 151 1.90 -16.38 -9.77
CA ALA A 151 1.87 -16.48 -11.23
C ALA A 151 3.31 -16.55 -11.75
N SER A 152 3.55 -17.40 -12.76
CA SER A 152 4.86 -17.48 -13.42
C SER A 152 5.17 -16.20 -14.20
N VAL A 153 6.45 -15.88 -14.43
CA VAL A 153 6.88 -14.66 -15.14
C VAL A 153 6.24 -14.51 -16.53
N ASN A 154 5.89 -15.63 -17.17
CA ASN A 154 5.28 -15.65 -18.50
C ASN A 154 3.74 -15.57 -18.48
N ALA A 155 3.11 -15.75 -17.32
CA ALA A 155 1.66 -15.65 -17.18
C ALA A 155 1.15 -14.24 -17.50
N LYS A 156 -0.07 -14.15 -18.06
CA LYS A 156 -0.73 -12.89 -18.45
C LYS A 156 -1.96 -12.54 -17.62
N PHE A 157 -2.41 -13.47 -16.79
CA PHE A 157 -3.55 -13.34 -15.89
C PHE A 157 -3.34 -14.21 -14.66
N CYS A 158 -4.10 -13.95 -13.61
CA CYS A 158 -4.17 -14.79 -12.41
C CYS A 158 -5.26 -15.86 -12.60
N GLU A 159 -4.94 -17.15 -12.40
CA GLU A 159 -5.90 -18.26 -12.57
C GLU A 159 -7.14 -18.16 -11.65
N THR A 160 -6.99 -17.44 -10.54
CA THR A 160 -8.03 -17.23 -9.52
C THR A 160 -8.61 -15.81 -9.53
N GLN A 161 -8.35 -15.04 -10.59
CA GLN A 161 -8.86 -13.67 -10.76
C GLN A 161 -10.39 -13.62 -10.66
N GLY A 162 -10.91 -12.64 -9.92
CA GLY A 162 -12.33 -12.48 -9.62
C GLY A 162 -12.83 -13.33 -8.44
N LYS A 163 -12.08 -14.35 -8.03
CA LYS A 163 -12.46 -15.27 -6.92
C LYS A 163 -11.79 -14.91 -5.59
N ARG A 164 -10.84 -13.97 -5.58
CA ARG A 164 -10.06 -13.61 -4.39
C ARG A 164 -10.76 -12.53 -3.59
N TRP A 165 -10.42 -12.41 -2.30
CA TRP A 165 -11.08 -11.45 -1.41
C TRP A 165 -10.87 -10.00 -1.86
N TRP A 166 -9.69 -9.68 -2.41
CA TRP A 166 -9.38 -8.35 -2.96
C TRP A 166 -10.11 -8.02 -4.27
N ASP A 167 -10.74 -8.98 -4.93
CA ASP A 167 -11.54 -8.74 -6.15
C ASP A 167 -13.01 -8.44 -5.86
N GLN A 168 -13.45 -8.61 -4.60
CA GLN A 168 -14.84 -8.40 -4.17
C GLN A 168 -15.21 -6.92 -4.13
N LYS A 169 -16.52 -6.64 -4.10
CA LYS A 169 -17.10 -5.30 -4.26
C LYS A 169 -16.55 -4.28 -3.28
N GLU A 170 -16.27 -4.73 -2.05
CA GLU A 170 -15.76 -3.96 -0.92
C GLU A 170 -14.34 -3.41 -1.17
N PHE A 171 -13.60 -3.98 -2.12
CA PHE A 171 -12.21 -3.63 -2.43
C PHE A 171 -12.05 -2.96 -3.81
N GLN A 172 -13.14 -2.66 -4.51
CA GLN A 172 -13.12 -1.95 -5.81
C GLN A 172 -12.85 -0.45 -5.64
N ASP A 173 -13.26 0.13 -4.52
CA ASP A 173 -12.96 1.51 -4.13
C ASP A 173 -12.56 1.59 -2.64
N LEU A 174 -11.98 2.72 -2.23
CA LEU A 174 -11.85 3.05 -0.83
C LEU A 174 -13.20 3.49 -0.26
N ASP A 175 -13.48 3.14 0.99
CA ASP A 175 -14.68 3.63 1.67
C ASP A 175 -14.58 5.13 2.04
N ALA A 176 -15.69 5.70 2.51
CA ALA A 176 -15.74 7.12 2.87
C ALA A 176 -14.85 7.51 4.06
N GLN A 177 -14.55 6.58 4.98
CA GLN A 177 -13.66 6.77 6.13
C GLN A 177 -12.20 6.76 5.65
N GLN A 178 -11.84 5.81 4.78
CA GLN A 178 -10.54 5.71 4.12
C GLN A 178 -10.24 6.96 3.28
N TYR A 179 -11.20 7.47 2.51
CA TYR A 179 -11.03 8.74 1.78
C TYR A 179 -10.88 9.96 2.71
N LYS A 180 -11.54 10.01 3.88
CA LYS A 180 -11.30 11.05 4.89
C LYS A 180 -9.86 11.00 5.41
N ARG A 181 -9.35 9.80 5.71
CA ARG A 181 -7.95 9.57 6.12
C ARG A 181 -6.97 10.02 5.03
N LEU A 182 -7.17 9.60 3.78
CA LEU A 182 -6.34 10.02 2.64
C LEU A 182 -6.32 11.54 2.46
N LYS A 183 -7.47 12.21 2.54
CA LYS A 183 -7.54 13.69 2.48
C LYS A 183 -6.76 14.35 3.62
N TRP A 184 -6.81 13.81 4.83
CA TRP A 184 -6.04 14.31 5.97
C TRP A 184 -4.53 14.15 5.75
N VAL A 185 -4.07 13.00 5.25
CA VAL A 185 -2.67 12.78 4.85
C VAL A 185 -2.25 13.85 3.83
N ARG A 186 -3.04 14.03 2.76
CA ARG A 186 -2.76 15.01 1.71
C ARG A 186 -2.68 16.45 2.18
N THR A 187 -3.55 16.82 3.11
CA THR A 187 -3.63 18.21 3.59
C THR A 187 -2.51 18.56 4.58
N ARG A 188 -1.92 17.56 5.27
CA ARG A 188 -0.99 17.81 6.40
C ARG A 188 0.42 17.25 6.24
N TYR A 189 0.62 16.23 5.41
CA TYR A 189 1.89 15.47 5.36
C TYR A 189 2.50 15.37 3.95
N THR A 190 1.75 15.70 2.89
CA THR A 190 2.26 15.66 1.52
C THR A 190 3.10 16.90 1.20
N ILE A 191 4.43 16.74 1.22
CA ILE A 191 5.41 17.79 0.89
C ILE A 191 5.69 17.95 -0.61
N TYR A 192 5.36 16.94 -1.42
CA TYR A 192 5.48 16.97 -2.89
C TYR A 192 4.40 16.08 -3.51
N ASN A 193 3.78 16.54 -4.60
CA ASN A 193 2.82 15.78 -5.38
C ASN A 193 2.89 16.19 -6.85
N TYR A 194 3.17 15.23 -7.73
CA TYR A 194 3.27 15.41 -9.18
C TYR A 194 1.97 15.91 -9.82
N CYS A 195 0.80 15.56 -9.27
CA CYS A 195 -0.50 16.04 -9.76
C CYS A 195 -0.68 17.55 -9.59
N THR A 196 0.04 18.17 -8.66
CA THR A 196 0.06 19.62 -8.40
C THR A 196 1.32 20.33 -8.93
N ASP A 197 2.33 19.59 -9.38
CA ASP A 197 3.54 20.15 -9.97
C ASP A 197 3.26 20.68 -11.39
N ARG A 198 2.96 21.98 -11.49
CA ARG A 198 2.69 22.68 -12.76
C ARG A 198 3.94 23.01 -13.56
N VAL A 199 5.14 22.89 -12.98
CA VAL A 199 6.40 23.08 -13.71
C VAL A 199 6.70 21.83 -14.53
N ARG A 200 6.55 20.65 -13.91
CA ARG A 200 6.74 19.35 -14.57
C ARG A 200 5.54 18.91 -15.41
N PHE A 201 4.33 19.19 -14.94
CA PHE A 201 3.06 18.83 -15.58
C PHE A 201 2.14 20.07 -15.71
N PRO A 202 2.32 20.89 -16.76
CA PRO A 202 1.50 22.09 -17.01
C PRO A 202 0.00 21.79 -17.02
N VAL A 203 -0.37 20.63 -17.58
CA VAL A 203 -1.70 20.01 -17.42
C VAL A 203 -1.55 18.82 -16.47
N PRO A 204 -2.36 18.72 -15.39
CA PRO A 204 -2.31 17.57 -14.48
C PRO A 204 -2.61 16.24 -15.20
N PRO A 205 -1.91 15.15 -14.86
CA PRO A 205 -2.19 13.82 -15.41
C PRO A 205 -3.65 13.36 -15.19
N PRO A 206 -4.25 12.59 -16.14
CA PRO A 206 -5.69 12.34 -16.16
C PRO A 206 -6.23 11.59 -14.93
N GLU A 207 -5.41 10.73 -14.31
CA GLU A 207 -5.77 9.94 -13.13
C GLU A 207 -5.98 10.79 -11.88
N CYS A 208 -5.30 11.94 -11.77
CA CYS A 208 -5.16 12.71 -10.53
C CYS A 208 -6.50 13.05 -9.87
N ARG A 209 -7.54 13.34 -10.66
CA ARG A 209 -8.89 13.65 -10.15
C ARG A 209 -9.61 12.42 -9.59
N ARG A 210 -9.37 11.23 -10.17
CA ARG A 210 -9.96 9.95 -9.73
C ARG A 210 -9.27 9.42 -8.48
N ASP A 211 -7.95 9.61 -8.42
CA ASP A 211 -7.11 9.23 -7.29
C ASP A 211 -7.26 10.19 -6.08
N ARG A 212 -7.99 11.30 -6.29
CA ARG A 212 -8.20 12.42 -5.35
C ARG A 212 -6.89 13.08 -4.91
N ASP A 213 -5.99 13.24 -5.88
CA ASP A 213 -4.68 13.88 -5.77
C ASP A 213 -4.76 15.41 -5.97
N ILE A 214 -5.93 15.90 -6.39
CA ILE A 214 -6.32 17.30 -6.61
C ILE A 214 -7.78 17.53 -6.18
#